data_AF-A0AAU9KJI1-F1
#
_entry.id   AF-A0AAU9KJI1-F1
#
_cell.length_a   1.000
_cell.length_b   1.000
_cell.length_c   1.000
_cell.angle_alpha   90.00
_cell.angle_beta   90.00
_cell.angle_gamma   90.00
#
_symmetry.space_group_name_H-M   'P 1'
#
loop_
_entity.id
_entity.type
_entity.pdbx_description
1 polymer ?
#
loop_
_entity_poly.entity_id
_entity_poly.type
_entity_poly.pdbx_seq_one_letter_code
_entity_poly.pdbx_strand_id
1 'polypeptide(L)'
;MKLFAAKKYIKRSWPEHHLYLVAVGGAAGGAEQQVLDNIVLYASLELSTIMMASYRTHRLDYLMHDEELAHFAQTIEMDSRSEHDFFLEEK
;
A
#
# COMPACT_ATOMS: atom_id res chain seq x y z
N MET A 1 16.10 10.06 5.78
CA MET A 1 15.63 8.69 6.06
C MET A 1 15.38 7.95 4.74
N LYS A 2 16.29 7.06 4.30
CA LYS A 2 16.17 6.32 3.02
C LYS A 2 15.33 5.05 3.10
N LEU A 3 15.02 4.56 4.31
CA LEU A 3 14.33 3.29 4.53
C LEU A 3 12.83 3.35 4.22
N PHE A 4 12.21 4.52 4.42
CA PHE A 4 10.83 4.79 4.02
C PHE A 4 10.67 4.90 2.50
N ALA A 5 11.77 5.14 1.77
CA ALA A 5 11.75 5.41 0.34
C ALA A 5 11.94 4.17 -0.55
N ALA A 6 11.88 2.97 0.03
CA ALA A 6 12.06 1.74 -0.70
C ALA A 6 10.73 1.27 -1.31
N LYS A 7 10.69 1.11 -2.63
CA LYS A 7 9.54 0.52 -3.34
C LYS A 7 9.16 -0.83 -2.74
N LYS A 8 7.86 -1.15 -2.75
CA LYS A 8 7.36 -2.49 -2.40
C LYS A 8 8.11 -3.54 -3.23
N TYR A 9 8.65 -4.55 -2.56
CA TYR A 9 9.22 -5.70 -3.24
C TYR A 9 8.10 -6.49 -3.95
N ILE A 10 8.28 -6.86 -5.21
CA ILE A 10 7.20 -7.44 -6.04
C ILE A 10 6.62 -8.76 -5.50
N LYS A 11 7.40 -9.51 -4.69
CA LYS A 11 6.93 -10.75 -4.06
C LYS A 11 6.26 -10.51 -2.69
N ARG A 12 6.21 -9.27 -2.22
CA ARG A 12 5.63 -8.90 -0.93
C ARG A 12 4.22 -8.36 -1.16
N SER A 13 3.28 -8.80 -0.33
CA SER A 13 1.92 -8.26 -0.34
C SER A 13 1.89 -6.84 0.24
N TRP A 14 0.84 -6.08 -0.07
CA TRP A 14 0.66 -4.74 0.53
C TRP A 14 0.52 -4.77 2.06
N PRO A 15 -0.23 -5.71 2.68
CA PRO A 15 -0.28 -5.84 4.14
C PRO A 15 1.08 -6.11 4.79
N GLU A 16 1.90 -7.00 4.21
CA GLU A 16 3.26 -7.24 4.71
C GLU A 16 4.16 -6.01 4.54
N HIS A 17 3.96 -5.25 3.48
CA HIS A 17 4.70 -4.00 3.27
C HIS A 17 4.29 -2.91 4.26
N HIS A 18 3.00 -2.81 4.58
CA HIS A 18 2.48 -1.93 5.64
C HIS A 18 3.10 -2.26 7.00
N LEU A 19 3.11 -3.54 7.41
CA LEU A 19 3.75 -3.96 8.67
C LEU A 19 5.25 -3.60 8.72
N TYR A 20 5.96 -3.74 7.60
CA TYR A 20 7.35 -3.29 7.50
C TYR A 20 7.49 -1.77 7.73
N LEU A 21 6.63 -0.97 7.08
CA LEU A 21 6.65 0.49 7.22
C LEU A 21 6.29 0.94 8.64
N VAL A 22 5.32 0.29 9.30
CA VAL A 22 4.97 0.53 10.71
C VAL A 22 6.14 0.20 11.64
N ALA A 23 6.79 -0.94 11.44
CA ALA A 23 7.95 -1.34 12.25
C ALA A 23 9.14 -0.37 12.09
N VAL A 24 9.41 0.09 10.86
CA VAL A 24 10.43 1.10 10.58
C VAL A 24 10.02 2.48 11.14
N GLY A 25 8.73 2.83 11.05
CA GLY A 25 8.08 4.00 11.65
C GLY A 25 8.28 4.10 13.16
N GLY A 26 8.00 3.01 13.86
CA GLY A 26 8.19 2.89 15.31
C GLY A 26 9.66 2.97 15.70
N ALA A 27 10.54 2.24 14.99
CA ALA A 27 11.98 2.27 15.25
C ALA A 27 12.63 3.64 14.97
N ALA A 28 12.03 4.45 14.09
CA ALA A 28 12.48 5.80 13.75
C ALA A 28 11.94 6.91 14.69
N GLY A 29 11.13 6.55 15.71
CA GLY A 29 10.64 7.51 16.72
C GLY A 29 9.22 8.04 16.49
N GLY A 30 8.36 7.29 15.80
CA GLY A 30 6.92 7.62 15.69
C GLY A 30 6.58 8.39 14.42
N ALA A 31 6.80 7.77 13.26
CA ALA A 31 6.47 8.31 11.94
C ALA A 31 5.19 7.68 11.35
N GLU A 32 4.21 7.33 12.18
CA GLU A 32 2.98 6.63 11.78
C GLU A 32 2.20 7.41 10.71
N GLN A 33 2.13 8.74 10.83
CA GLN A 33 1.52 9.61 9.82
C GLN A 33 2.25 9.62 8.47
N GLN A 34 3.54 9.25 8.44
CA GLN A 34 4.34 9.19 7.21
C GLN A 34 4.25 7.82 6.51
N VAL A 35 3.72 6.79 7.18
CA VAL A 35 3.55 5.46 6.57
C VAL A 35 2.63 5.57 5.35
N LEU A 36 1.56 6.34 5.48
CA LEU A 36 0.58 6.62 4.43
C LEU A 36 1.16 7.26 3.18
N ASP A 37 1.97 8.31 3.34
CA ASP A 37 2.67 8.97 2.24
C ASP A 37 3.55 7.96 1.48
N ASN A 38 4.16 7.01 2.20
CA ASN A 38 5.00 5.97 1.61
C ASN A 38 4.23 4.77 1.03
N ILE A 39 2.95 4.60 1.32
CA ILE A 39 2.14 3.61 0.59
C ILE A 39 1.63 4.24 -0.71
N VAL A 40 1.16 5.49 -0.65
CA VAL A 40 0.63 6.23 -1.81
C VAL A 40 1.72 6.60 -2.82
N LEU A 41 2.89 7.08 -2.37
CA LEU A 41 3.99 7.48 -3.26
C LEU A 41 4.66 6.32 -4.01
N TYR A 42 4.52 5.09 -3.51
CA TYR A 42 5.25 3.92 -4.03
C TYR A 42 4.35 2.86 -4.64
N ALA A 43 3.03 3.03 -4.56
CA ALA A 43 2.07 2.33 -5.40
C ALA A 43 2.25 2.73 -6.88
N SER A 44 1.88 1.84 -7.80
CA SER A 44 1.77 2.19 -9.22
C SER A 44 0.82 3.37 -9.40
N LEU A 45 1.02 4.22 -10.41
CA LEU A 45 0.24 5.46 -10.61
C LEU A 45 -1.29 5.25 -10.57
N GLU A 46 -1.76 4.14 -11.13
CA GLU A 46 -3.17 3.75 -11.13
C GLU A 46 -3.66 3.42 -9.72
N LEU A 47 -2.94 2.53 -9.03
CA LEU A 47 -3.21 2.17 -7.64
C LEU A 47 -3.10 3.35 -6.67
N SER A 48 -2.11 4.25 -6.85
CA SER A 48 -1.99 5.45 -6.03
C SER A 48 -3.17 6.40 -6.21
N THR A 49 -3.72 6.49 -7.42
CA THR A 49 -4.90 7.31 -7.72
C THR A 49 -6.14 6.76 -7.02
N ILE A 50 -6.32 5.43 -7.08
CA ILE A 50 -7.44 4.75 -6.42
C ILE A 50 -7.31 4.86 -4.90
N MET A 51 -6.12 4.65 -4.36
CA MET A 51 -5.85 4.77 -2.92
C MET A 51 -6.07 6.20 -2.39
N MET A 52 -5.64 7.22 -3.12
CA MET A 52 -5.91 8.63 -2.77
C MET A 52 -7.40 8.94 -2.75
N ALA A 53 -8.18 8.36 -3.68
CA ALA A 53 -9.63 8.53 -3.71
C ALA A 53 -10.33 7.83 -2.53
N SER A 54 -9.77 6.72 -2.04
CA SER A 54 -10.30 5.97 -0.89
C SER A 54 -9.82 6.49 0.47
N TYR A 55 -8.85 7.41 0.49
CA TYR A 55 -8.25 7.91 1.72
C TYR A 55 -9.16 8.89 2.47
N ARG A 56 -9.33 8.67 3.79
CA ARG A 56 -10.17 9.49 4.67
C ARG A 56 -9.30 10.29 5.65
N THR A 57 -9.04 11.54 5.31
CA THR A 57 -8.19 12.49 6.07
C THR A 57 -8.71 12.86 7.47
N HIS A 58 -9.98 12.61 7.78
CA HIS A 58 -10.63 12.98 9.04
C HIS A 58 -10.57 11.88 10.11
N ARG A 59 -10.00 10.72 9.79
CA ARG A 59 -9.86 9.60 10.73
C ARG A 59 -8.69 9.84 11.69
N LEU A 60 -8.89 9.47 12.96
CA LEU A 60 -7.87 9.57 14.02
C LEU A 60 -7.20 8.22 14.33
N ASP A 61 -7.74 7.14 13.77
CA ASP A 61 -7.26 5.77 13.85
C ASP A 61 -6.38 5.41 12.65
N TYR A 62 -5.31 6.19 12.47
CA TYR A 62 -4.41 6.13 11.32
C TYR A 62 -3.91 4.72 11.01
N LEU A 63 -3.45 3.97 12.03
CA LEU A 63 -2.94 2.60 11.84
C LEU A 63 -3.98 1.62 11.29
N MET A 64 -5.22 1.70 11.77
CA MET A 64 -6.30 0.82 11.30
C MET A 64 -6.73 1.20 9.88
N HIS A 65 -6.76 2.50 9.59
CA HIS A 65 -7.07 2.99 8.26
C HIS A 65 -5.98 2.61 7.23
N ASP A 66 -4.71 2.64 7.63
CA ASP A 66 -3.58 2.23 6.79
C ASP A 66 -3.62 0.74 6.47
N GLU A 67 -3.98 -0.09 7.45
CA GLU A 67 -4.18 -1.52 7.27
C GLU A 67 -5.33 -1.82 6.29
N GLU A 68 -6.49 -1.19 6.47
CA GLU A 68 -7.62 -1.29 5.54
C GLU A 68 -7.21 -0.92 4.11
N LEU A 69 -6.46 0.18 3.96
CA LEU A 69 -6.00 0.66 2.66
C LEU A 69 -4.97 -0.29 2.02
N ALA A 70 -4.10 -0.90 2.82
CA ALA A 70 -3.16 -1.91 2.34
C ALA A 70 -3.87 -3.19 1.87
N HIS A 71 -4.93 -3.62 2.56
CA HIS A 71 -5.77 -4.73 2.12
C HIS A 71 -6.51 -4.41 0.82
N PHE A 72 -7.08 -3.21 0.72
CA PHE A 72 -7.73 -2.75 -0.50
C PHE A 72 -6.77 -2.71 -1.69
N ALA A 73 -5.56 -2.19 -1.48
CA ALA A 73 -4.53 -2.15 -2.51
C ALA A 73 -4.12 -3.56 -3.00
N GLN A 74 -4.08 -4.53 -2.08
CA GLN A 74 -3.83 -5.93 -2.42
C GLN A 74 -4.93 -6.54 -3.29
N THR A 75 -6.20 -6.25 -2.98
CA THR A 75 -7.34 -6.73 -3.77
C THR A 75 -7.27 -6.22 -5.20
N ILE A 76 -7.03 -4.92 -5.40
CA ILE A 76 -6.91 -4.32 -6.74
C ILE A 76 -5.73 -4.93 -7.53
N GLU A 77 -4.57 -5.13 -6.87
CA GLU A 77 -3.41 -5.76 -7.51
C GLU A 77 -3.66 -7.23 -7.89
N MET A 78 -4.54 -7.93 -7.16
CA MET A 78 -4.95 -9.30 -7.49
C MET A 78 -5.96 -9.32 -8.63
N ASP A 79 -6.96 -8.42 -8.61
CA ASP A 79 -7.99 -8.31 -9.64
C ASP A 79 -7.36 -7.98 -11.01
N SER A 80 -6.44 -7.01 -11.05
CA SER A 80 -5.68 -6.66 -12.27
C SER A 80 -4.80 -7.81 -12.80
N ARG A 81 -4.32 -8.69 -11.92
CA ARG A 81 -3.55 -9.87 -12.31
C ARG A 81 -4.45 -10.98 -12.86
N SER A 82 -5.62 -11.19 -12.26
CA SER A 82 -6.61 -12.15 -12.75
C SER A 82 -7.20 -11.76 -14.11
N GLU A 83 -7.39 -10.46 -14.38
CA GLU A 83 -7.78 -10.00 -15.71
C GLU A 83 -6.70 -10.34 -16.75
N HIS A 84 -5.43 -10.07 -16.44
CA HIS A 84 -4.32 -10.37 -17.34
C HIS A 84 -4.15 -11.88 -17.64
N ASP A 85 -4.30 -12.74 -16.64
CA ASP A 85 -4.22 -14.19 -16.83
C ASP A 85 -5.43 -14.73 -17.63
N PHE A 86 -6.63 -14.18 -17.42
CA PHE A 86 -7.82 -14.54 -18.21
C PHE A 86 -7.66 -14.22 -19.70
N PHE A 87 -7.01 -13.10 -20.04
CA PHE A 87 -6.72 -12.73 -21.44
C PHE A 87 -5.59 -13.55 -22.10
N LEU A 88 -4.78 -14.27 -21.33
CA LEU A 88 -3.72 -15.15 -21.85
C LEU A 88 -4.20 -16.60 -22.07
N GLU A 89 -5.25 -17.03 -21.39
CA GLU A 89 -5.84 -18.37 -21.54
C GLU A 89 -6.76 -18.49 -22.77
N GLU A 90 -7.13 -17.36 -23.39
CA GLU A 90 -8.05 -17.30 -24.53
C GLU A 90 -7.35 -17.16 -25.91
N LYS A 91 -6.10 -17.62 -26.03
CA LYS A 91 -5.31 -17.63 -27.29
C LYS A 91 -4.72 -19.00 -27.60
#